data_AF-A0AAF0F4M7-F1
#
_entry.id   AF-A0AAF0F4M7-F1
#
_cell.length_a   1.000
_cell.length_b   1.000
_cell.length_c   1.000
_cell.angle_alpha   90.00
_cell.angle_beta   90.00
_cell.angle_gamma   90.00
#
_symmetry.space_group_name_H-M   'P 1'
#
loop_
_entity.id
_entity.type
_entity.pdbx_description
1 polymer ?
#
loop_
_entity_poly.entity_id
_entity_poly.type
_entity_poly.pdbx_seq_one_letter_code
_entity_poly.pdbx_strand_id
1 'polypeptide(L)'
;MDSRRTGQAPRLSLGTPYRRKESAPVGGPEQSGEAAVRATDTDALFSRISAVQAGYVAPDAYAALFVAGQDAPSRRPLLINIGTALRSGEVDARVHAFLLSASLQIPSDEKQVPGVQILSLGAGSDTRFWRLSESDVRTPSLTQKNLAARVQRYVEVDYAQITANKASAIRKHDELRAPLGTLKESENESEIHSATYALLAEDLHTLGGEAPTAGMDRLLAQLDPNVPTLLLWECVLAYMDPSAANRFLERLFSYFPHVAILCYDMCISGDHAEPDAPPDRFGRMMLQNLSARRLELPGARKYTTPASYADRFQRLLQAAHENGAIHSDAYSLRHVWLALDGAERHRLSRLEGLDEVEELEMLLGHYCMSWAERIL
;
A
#
# COMPACT_ATOMS: atom_id res chain seq x y z
N MET A 1 -14.48 -51.95 21.06
CA MET A 1 -14.93 -51.59 19.70
C MET A 1 -15.01 -50.07 19.67
N ASP A 2 -13.97 -49.48 19.10
CA ASP A 2 -13.66 -48.06 19.14
C ASP A 2 -13.93 -47.51 17.72
N SER A 3 -14.93 -46.64 17.57
CA SER A 3 -15.27 -46.04 16.27
C SER A 3 -14.87 -44.57 16.24
N ARG A 4 -13.67 -44.32 15.70
CA ARG A 4 -13.13 -43.00 15.39
C ARG A 4 -14.02 -42.30 14.37
N ARG A 5 -14.60 -41.14 14.73
CA ARG A 5 -15.12 -40.17 13.76
C ARG A 5 -13.97 -39.30 13.28
N THR A 6 -13.49 -39.57 12.07
CA THR A 6 -12.61 -38.69 11.31
C THR A 6 -13.40 -37.43 10.92
N GLY A 7 -13.15 -36.33 11.61
CA GLY A 7 -13.61 -35.00 11.20
C GLY A 7 -12.76 -34.53 10.02
N GLN A 8 -13.38 -34.46 8.84
CA GLN A 8 -12.77 -33.94 7.62
C GLN A 8 -12.57 -32.42 7.79
N ALA A 9 -11.35 -31.93 7.55
CA ALA A 9 -11.05 -30.50 7.56
C ALA A 9 -11.89 -29.77 6.49
N PRO A 10 -12.38 -28.54 6.75
CA PRO A 10 -13.16 -27.79 5.78
C PRO A 10 -12.26 -27.40 4.60
N ARG A 11 -12.55 -27.94 3.42
CA ARG A 11 -11.97 -27.47 2.15
C ARG A 11 -12.44 -26.04 1.90
N LEU A 12 -11.50 -25.14 1.63
CA LEU A 12 -11.79 -23.81 1.12
C LEU A 12 -12.53 -23.94 -0.22
N SER A 13 -13.82 -23.64 -0.26
CA SER A 13 -14.48 -23.37 -1.53
C SER A 13 -14.11 -21.94 -1.93
N LEU A 14 -13.21 -21.81 -2.90
CA LEU A 14 -12.96 -20.54 -3.62
C LEU A 14 -14.18 -20.09 -4.45
N GLY A 15 -15.38 -20.56 -4.13
CA GLY A 15 -16.61 -20.41 -4.90
C GLY A 15 -17.80 -19.93 -4.08
N THR A 16 -17.61 -19.42 -2.86
CA THR A 16 -18.71 -18.74 -2.16
C THR A 16 -18.25 -17.37 -1.66
N PRO A 17 -18.85 -16.27 -2.15
CA PRO A 17 -18.48 -14.94 -1.68
C PRO A 17 -18.75 -14.85 -0.18
N TYR A 18 -17.75 -14.38 0.58
CA TYR A 18 -17.93 -13.98 1.97
C TYR A 18 -19.00 -12.88 2.01
N ARG A 19 -20.23 -13.25 2.38
CA ARG A 19 -21.40 -12.36 2.35
C ARG A 19 -21.51 -11.66 3.70
N ARG A 20 -20.98 -10.43 3.81
CA ARG A 20 -21.30 -9.54 4.94
C ARG A 20 -22.80 -9.24 4.88
N LYS A 21 -23.55 -9.55 5.94
CA LYS A 21 -24.93 -9.07 6.10
C LYS A 21 -24.85 -7.63 6.56
N GLU A 22 -25.13 -6.66 5.70
CA GLU A 22 -25.49 -5.30 6.13
C GLU A 22 -26.27 -4.56 5.03
N SER A 23 -27.31 -3.85 5.46
CA SER A 23 -28.24 -3.05 4.68
C SER A 23 -27.61 -1.73 4.23
N ALA A 24 -27.43 -1.53 2.93
CA ALA A 24 -26.89 -0.29 2.38
C ALA A 24 -27.99 0.79 2.19
N PRO A 25 -27.68 2.09 2.40
CA PRO A 25 -28.57 3.19 2.03
C PRO A 25 -28.66 3.35 0.51
N VAL A 26 -29.75 3.92 0.03
CA VAL A 26 -30.03 4.17 -1.39
C VAL A 26 -29.25 5.41 -1.86
N GLY A 27 -28.07 5.20 -2.45
CA GLY A 27 -27.31 6.20 -3.21
C GLY A 27 -27.10 5.76 -4.66
N GLY A 28 -26.79 6.69 -5.56
CA GLY A 28 -26.56 6.41 -6.99
C GLY A 28 -25.38 5.44 -7.24
N PRO A 29 -25.26 4.84 -8.44
CA PRO A 29 -24.25 3.82 -8.75
C PRO A 29 -22.82 4.29 -8.49
N GLU A 30 -22.45 5.52 -8.87
CA GLU A 30 -21.12 6.12 -8.62
C GLU A 30 -20.82 6.30 -7.13
N GLN A 31 -21.75 6.89 -6.36
CA GLN A 31 -21.62 7.03 -4.91
C GLN A 31 -21.49 5.68 -4.18
N SER A 32 -22.10 4.64 -4.74
CA SER A 32 -22.00 3.28 -4.20
C SER A 32 -20.67 2.59 -4.51
N GLY A 33 -20.03 2.93 -5.64
CA GLY A 33 -18.71 2.42 -6.02
C GLY A 33 -17.60 3.04 -5.17
N GLU A 34 -17.61 4.36 -4.98
CA GLU A 34 -16.63 5.02 -4.10
C GLU A 34 -16.75 4.56 -2.64
N ALA A 35 -17.96 4.33 -2.15
CA ALA A 35 -18.16 3.79 -0.81
C ALA A 35 -17.54 2.39 -0.68
N ALA A 36 -17.63 1.57 -1.73
CA ALA A 36 -16.97 0.26 -1.76
C ALA A 36 -15.44 0.41 -1.77
N VAL A 37 -14.89 1.34 -2.56
CA VAL A 37 -13.45 1.65 -2.57
C VAL A 37 -12.97 2.09 -1.18
N ARG A 38 -13.66 3.03 -0.53
CA ARG A 38 -13.33 3.48 0.83
C ARG A 38 -13.38 2.34 1.86
N ALA A 39 -14.31 1.39 1.71
CA ALA A 39 -14.38 0.24 2.61
C ALA A 39 -13.18 -0.71 2.50
N THR A 40 -12.37 -0.64 1.44
CA THR A 40 -11.16 -1.47 1.28
C THR A 40 -10.05 -1.12 2.28
N ASP A 41 -10.02 0.13 2.78
CA ASP A 41 -9.12 0.53 3.86
C ASP A 41 -9.36 -0.30 5.12
N THR A 42 -10.62 -0.44 5.54
CA THR A 42 -10.99 -1.28 6.69
C THR A 42 -10.56 -2.74 6.50
N ASP A 43 -10.69 -3.27 5.28
CA ASP A 43 -10.22 -4.62 4.97
C ASP A 43 -8.70 -4.76 5.11
N ALA A 44 -7.94 -3.77 4.64
CA ALA A 44 -6.49 -3.71 4.75
C ALA A 44 -6.05 -3.59 6.22
N LEU A 45 -6.68 -2.68 6.99
CA LEU A 45 -6.42 -2.50 8.42
C LEU A 45 -6.64 -3.80 9.21
N PHE A 46 -7.76 -4.48 8.96
CA PHE A 46 -8.06 -5.74 9.64
C PHE A 46 -7.13 -6.88 9.21
N SER A 47 -6.65 -6.88 7.97
CA SER A 47 -5.64 -7.84 7.51
C SER A 47 -4.31 -7.61 8.22
N ARG A 48 -3.90 -6.34 8.38
CA ARG A 48 -2.72 -5.96 9.17
C ARG A 48 -2.84 -6.40 10.62
N ILE A 49 -3.95 -6.07 11.30
CA ILE A 49 -4.16 -6.47 12.71
C ILE A 49 -4.16 -8.00 12.87
N SER A 50 -4.83 -8.72 11.96
CA SER A 50 -4.84 -10.19 11.97
C SER A 50 -3.43 -10.76 11.83
N ALA A 51 -2.63 -10.25 10.89
CA ALA A 51 -1.26 -10.72 10.66
C ALA A 51 -0.33 -10.39 11.85
N VAL A 52 -0.51 -9.25 12.50
CA VAL A 52 0.23 -8.88 13.74
C VAL A 52 -0.14 -9.84 14.88
N GLN A 53 -1.43 -10.07 15.13
CA GLN A 53 -1.91 -10.94 16.20
C GLN A 53 -1.50 -12.41 16.00
N ALA A 54 -1.43 -12.87 14.76
CA ALA A 54 -0.97 -14.21 14.40
C ALA A 54 0.57 -14.33 14.32
N GLY A 55 1.32 -13.25 14.55
CA GLY A 55 2.80 -13.26 14.59
C GLY A 55 3.48 -13.28 13.22
N TYR A 56 2.74 -13.03 12.15
CA TYR A 56 3.29 -12.92 10.79
C TYR A 56 4.08 -11.62 10.60
N VAL A 57 3.53 -10.52 11.11
CA VAL A 57 4.12 -9.16 11.02
C VAL A 57 4.77 -8.77 12.35
N ALA A 58 5.62 -7.74 12.35
CA ALA A 58 6.10 -7.12 13.60
C ALA A 58 4.93 -6.72 14.51
N PRO A 59 5.13 -6.65 15.83
CA PRO A 59 4.25 -5.87 16.67
C PRO A 59 4.03 -4.48 16.06
N ASP A 60 2.78 -4.05 16.03
CA ASP A 60 2.37 -2.72 15.58
C ASP A 60 1.42 -2.17 16.64
N ALA A 61 1.91 -1.22 17.44
CA ALA A 61 1.15 -0.62 18.53
C ALA A 61 0.03 0.32 18.05
N TYR A 62 0.04 0.71 16.77
CA TYR A 62 -0.79 1.79 16.24
C TYR A 62 -2.00 1.29 15.46
N ALA A 63 -1.89 0.14 14.76
CA ALA A 63 -2.94 -0.33 13.85
C ALA A 63 -4.31 -0.47 14.55
N ALA A 64 -4.33 -1.01 15.77
CA ALA A 64 -5.57 -1.15 16.53
C ALA A 64 -6.22 0.20 16.92
N LEU A 65 -5.44 1.29 17.00
CA LEU A 65 -5.92 2.62 17.37
C LEU A 65 -6.76 3.27 16.24
N PHE A 66 -6.62 2.79 15.00
CA PHE A 66 -7.41 3.25 13.85
C PHE A 66 -8.74 2.49 13.68
N VAL A 67 -9.05 1.49 14.52
CA VAL A 67 -10.33 0.77 14.45
C VAL A 67 -11.47 1.63 15.00
N ALA A 68 -12.37 2.06 14.12
CA ALA A 68 -13.56 2.83 14.51
C ALA A 68 -14.70 1.92 14.98
N GLY A 69 -14.97 1.88 16.29
CA GLY A 69 -16.27 1.50 16.88
C GLY A 69 -16.88 0.12 16.55
N GLN A 70 -16.17 -0.78 15.85
CA GLN A 70 -16.62 -2.12 15.52
C GLN A 70 -15.88 -3.18 16.35
N ASP A 71 -16.54 -4.33 16.57
CA ASP A 71 -15.99 -5.51 17.24
C ASP A 71 -14.58 -5.85 16.73
N ALA A 72 -13.74 -6.36 17.62
CA ALA A 72 -12.37 -6.79 17.31
C ALA A 72 -12.34 -7.67 16.04
N PRO A 73 -11.35 -7.48 15.15
CA PRO A 73 -11.35 -8.11 13.84
C PRO A 73 -11.44 -9.64 13.94
N SER A 74 -12.23 -10.24 13.06
CA SER A 74 -12.17 -11.69 12.85
C SER A 74 -10.80 -12.05 12.29
N ARG A 75 -10.23 -13.17 12.75
CA ARG A 75 -9.01 -13.73 12.18
C ARG A 75 -9.17 -13.88 10.66
N ARG A 76 -8.19 -13.40 9.89
CA ARG A 76 -8.13 -13.63 8.45
C ARG A 76 -7.51 -15.00 8.16
N PRO A 77 -7.82 -15.62 7.00
CA PRO A 77 -7.17 -16.85 6.58
C PRO A 77 -5.65 -16.70 6.51
N LEU A 78 -4.91 -17.79 6.78
CA LEU A 78 -3.44 -17.79 6.82
C LEU A 78 -2.80 -17.26 5.51
N LEU A 79 -3.42 -17.54 4.35
CA LEU A 79 -2.94 -17.06 3.04
C LEU A 79 -2.94 -15.52 2.98
N ILE A 80 -3.94 -14.89 3.60
CA ILE A 80 -4.04 -13.42 3.71
C ILE A 80 -3.01 -12.90 4.69
N ASN A 81 -2.78 -13.58 5.81
CA ASN A 81 -1.74 -13.19 6.77
C ASN A 81 -0.33 -13.27 6.15
N ILE A 82 -0.04 -14.33 5.38
CA ILE A 82 1.22 -14.46 4.63
C ILE A 82 1.35 -13.34 3.59
N GLY A 83 0.32 -13.13 2.75
CA GLY A 83 0.32 -12.05 1.76
C GLY A 83 0.52 -10.67 2.40
N THR A 84 -0.11 -10.42 3.56
CA THR A 84 0.06 -9.18 4.34
C THR A 84 1.49 -9.02 4.86
N ALA A 85 2.13 -10.10 5.31
CA ALA A 85 3.52 -10.08 5.75
C ALA A 85 4.49 -9.76 4.62
N LEU A 86 4.33 -10.42 3.46
CA LEU A 86 5.18 -10.16 2.29
C LEU A 86 4.99 -8.74 1.77
N ARG A 87 3.72 -8.28 1.63
CA ARG A 87 3.39 -6.90 1.28
C ARG A 87 4.07 -5.91 2.23
N SER A 88 3.86 -6.06 3.54
CA SER A 88 4.38 -5.11 4.54
C SER A 88 5.91 -5.10 4.54
N GLY A 89 6.54 -6.28 4.54
CA GLY A 89 7.99 -6.39 4.57
C GLY A 89 8.66 -5.79 3.35
N GLU A 90 8.12 -6.03 2.16
CA GLU A 90 8.68 -5.53 0.90
C GLU A 90 8.49 -4.02 0.73
N VAL A 91 7.35 -3.47 1.15
CA VAL A 91 7.11 -2.02 1.13
C VAL A 91 8.04 -1.34 2.13
N ASP A 92 8.10 -1.85 3.37
CA ASP A 92 8.95 -1.29 4.42
C ASP A 92 10.44 -1.36 4.01
N ALA A 93 10.91 -2.48 3.44
CA ALA A 93 12.30 -2.61 3.00
C ALA A 93 12.71 -1.56 1.96
N ARG A 94 11.85 -1.29 0.97
CA ARG A 94 12.10 -0.27 -0.06
C ARG A 94 11.98 1.15 0.46
N VAL A 95 10.99 1.42 1.31
CA VAL A 95 10.89 2.70 2.02
C VAL A 95 12.15 2.94 2.83
N HIS A 96 12.64 1.94 3.56
CA HIS A 96 13.86 2.07 4.37
C HIS A 96 15.09 2.33 3.48
N ALA A 97 15.20 1.63 2.34
CA ALA A 97 16.24 1.93 1.35
C ALA A 97 16.17 3.41 0.93
N PHE A 98 14.99 3.90 0.57
CA PHE A 98 14.81 5.29 0.15
C PHE A 98 15.15 6.30 1.26
N LEU A 99 14.75 6.04 2.51
CA LEU A 99 15.11 6.89 3.66
C LEU A 99 16.63 6.95 3.89
N LEU A 100 17.35 5.88 3.57
CA LEU A 100 18.79 5.75 3.82
C LEU A 100 19.66 6.23 2.65
N SER A 101 19.17 6.14 1.41
CA SER A 101 19.98 6.37 0.21
C SER A 101 19.32 7.27 -0.84
N ALA A 102 18.10 7.76 -0.60
CA ALA A 102 17.25 8.44 -1.58
C ALA A 102 17.03 7.61 -2.86
N SER A 103 17.14 6.28 -2.76
CA SER A 103 16.92 5.31 -3.82
C SER A 103 16.17 4.08 -3.29
N LEU A 104 15.32 3.51 -4.13
CA LEU A 104 14.59 2.28 -3.85
C LEU A 104 15.45 1.02 -4.03
N GLN A 105 16.65 1.15 -4.60
CA GLN A 105 17.65 0.08 -4.60
C GLN A 105 18.20 -0.11 -3.19
N ILE A 106 18.24 -1.37 -2.75
CA ILE A 106 18.79 -1.74 -1.45
C ILE A 106 20.30 -1.47 -1.49
N PRO A 107 20.81 -0.49 -0.71
CA PRO A 107 22.20 -0.08 -0.83
C PRO A 107 23.15 -1.15 -0.30
N SER A 108 24.27 -1.37 -0.99
CA SER A 108 25.39 -2.17 -0.47
C SER A 108 26.19 -1.42 0.60
N ASP A 109 26.25 -0.08 0.50
CA ASP A 109 26.97 0.81 1.40
C ASP A 109 26.14 2.06 1.73
N GLU A 110 26.33 2.62 2.92
CA GLU A 110 25.68 3.87 3.31
C GLU A 110 26.21 5.06 2.51
N LYS A 111 25.32 5.70 1.74
CA LYS A 111 25.55 7.05 1.26
C LYS A 111 24.95 8.05 2.25
N GLN A 112 25.71 9.06 2.65
CA GLN A 112 25.12 10.20 3.32
C GLN A 112 24.27 10.98 2.33
N VAL A 113 22.97 10.76 2.37
CA VAL A 113 22.00 11.58 1.64
C VAL A 113 21.37 12.63 2.57
N PRO A 114 20.95 13.78 2.01
CA PRO A 114 20.06 14.70 2.73
C PRO A 114 18.78 13.96 3.14
N GLY A 115 18.04 14.52 4.09
CA GLY A 115 16.73 13.96 4.45
C GLY A 115 15.79 13.92 3.23
N VAL A 116 14.75 13.10 3.28
CA VAL A 116 13.85 12.85 2.16
C VAL A 116 12.40 13.17 2.52
N GLN A 117 11.52 13.22 1.52
CA GLN A 117 10.08 13.35 1.69
C GLN A 117 9.36 12.09 1.23
N ILE A 118 8.22 11.80 1.85
CA ILE A 118 7.32 10.73 1.44
C ILE A 118 5.94 11.34 1.18
N LEU A 119 5.38 11.06 0.01
CA LEU A 119 4.00 11.34 -0.35
C LEU A 119 3.27 10.00 -0.50
N SER A 120 2.49 9.63 0.52
CA SER A 120 1.67 8.42 0.54
C SER A 120 0.25 8.74 0.05
N LEU A 121 -0.13 8.09 -1.04
CA LEU A 121 -1.33 8.40 -1.82
C LEU A 121 -2.32 7.26 -1.67
N GLY A 122 -3.51 7.56 -1.14
CA GLY A 122 -4.47 6.56 -0.66
C GLY A 122 -3.94 5.88 0.59
N ALA A 123 -3.46 6.67 1.55
CA ALA A 123 -2.74 6.17 2.73
C ALA A 123 -3.61 5.33 3.67
N GLY A 124 -4.94 5.50 3.62
CA GLY A 124 -5.86 4.79 4.51
C GLY A 124 -5.43 4.88 5.98
N SER A 125 -5.53 3.75 6.66
CA SER A 125 -5.12 3.56 8.05
C SER A 125 -3.65 3.10 8.20
N ASP A 126 -2.77 3.39 7.21
CA ASP A 126 -1.34 3.04 7.31
C ASP A 126 -0.72 3.66 8.57
N THR A 127 0.10 2.86 9.27
CA THR A 127 0.78 3.19 10.52
C THR A 127 2.27 3.42 10.34
N ARG A 128 2.79 3.28 9.12
CA ARG A 128 4.23 3.28 8.84
C ARG A 128 4.95 4.52 9.36
N PHE A 129 4.34 5.71 9.26
CA PHE A 129 4.91 6.94 9.82
C PHE A 129 5.35 6.77 11.28
N TRP A 130 4.48 6.25 12.14
CA TRP A 130 4.78 6.05 13.57
C TRP A 130 5.82 4.94 13.79
N ARG A 131 5.72 3.85 13.00
CA ARG A 131 6.66 2.72 13.07
C ARG A 131 8.10 3.08 12.70
N LEU A 132 8.33 4.12 11.89
CA LEU A 132 9.68 4.58 11.54
C LEU A 132 10.49 5.07 12.75
N SER A 133 9.83 5.41 13.86
CA SER A 133 10.48 5.80 15.11
C SER A 133 10.82 4.62 16.02
N GLU A 134 10.32 3.42 15.71
CA GLU A 134 10.57 2.21 16.48
C GLU A 134 11.89 1.56 16.05
N SER A 135 12.61 1.00 17.01
CA SER A 135 13.79 0.18 16.73
C SER A 135 13.32 -1.24 16.40
N ASP A 136 13.31 -1.64 15.13
CA ASP A 136 12.95 -3.01 14.76
C ASP A 136 14.10 -3.98 15.10
N VAL A 137 13.83 -4.86 16.06
CA VAL A 137 14.76 -5.83 16.62
C VAL A 137 15.19 -6.90 15.58
N ARG A 138 14.44 -7.06 14.48
CA ARG A 138 14.67 -8.14 13.49
C ARG A 138 15.53 -7.75 12.30
N THR A 139 15.94 -6.48 12.19
CA THR A 139 16.90 -6.01 11.18
C THR A 139 18.12 -5.36 11.84
N PRO A 140 18.95 -6.12 12.60
CA PRO A 140 19.97 -5.57 13.50
C PRO A 140 21.02 -4.67 12.82
N SER A 141 21.17 -4.72 11.49
CA SER A 141 22.13 -3.93 10.73
C SER A 141 21.60 -2.60 10.18
N LEU A 142 20.28 -2.36 10.16
CA LEU A 142 19.68 -1.16 9.55
C LEU A 142 18.87 -0.31 10.53
N THR A 143 18.33 -0.87 11.61
CA THR A 143 17.34 -0.23 12.50
C THR A 143 17.90 0.35 13.80
N GLN A 144 19.22 0.36 13.98
CA GLN A 144 19.86 1.27 14.94
C GLN A 144 19.94 2.71 14.42
N LYS A 145 19.61 2.94 13.14
CA LYS A 145 19.58 4.28 12.54
C LYS A 145 18.21 4.88 12.75
N ASN A 146 18.19 6.12 13.22
CA ASN A 146 16.95 6.88 13.41
C ASN A 146 16.34 7.20 12.02
N LEU A 147 15.60 6.24 11.46
CA LEU A 147 14.92 6.37 10.16
C LEU A 147 13.95 7.55 10.16
N ALA A 148 13.26 7.76 11.28
CA ALA A 148 12.40 8.94 11.48
C ALA A 148 13.18 10.26 11.30
N ALA A 149 14.45 10.34 11.74
CA ALA A 149 15.28 11.54 11.54
C ALA A 149 15.67 11.80 10.08
N ARG A 150 15.48 10.82 9.17
CA ARG A 150 15.67 11.01 7.73
C ARG A 150 14.44 11.62 7.04
N VAL A 151 13.27 11.59 7.69
CA VAL A 151 12.03 12.13 7.15
C VAL A 151 11.98 13.64 7.37
N GLN A 152 12.16 14.43 6.31
CA GLN A 152 11.92 15.87 6.36
C GLN A 152 10.42 16.18 6.34
N ARG A 153 9.67 15.46 5.49
CA ARG A 153 8.23 15.61 5.34
C ARG A 153 7.55 14.29 5.00
N TYR A 154 6.42 14.01 5.62
CA TYR A 154 5.56 12.88 5.32
C TYR A 154 4.15 13.39 5.09
N VAL A 155 3.66 13.27 3.86
CA VAL A 155 2.32 13.72 3.46
C VAL A 155 1.49 12.51 3.12
N GLU A 156 0.34 12.38 3.77
CA GLU A 156 -0.68 11.39 3.46
C GLU A 156 -1.87 12.07 2.81
N VAL A 157 -2.41 11.44 1.76
CA VAL A 157 -3.58 11.93 1.03
C VAL A 157 -4.60 10.80 0.93
N ASP A 158 -5.85 11.10 1.24
CA ASP A 158 -6.97 10.18 1.03
C ASP A 158 -8.29 10.96 0.94
N TYR A 159 -9.38 10.25 0.64
CA TYR A 159 -10.73 10.81 0.69
C TYR A 159 -11.03 11.42 2.05
N ALA A 160 -11.77 12.55 2.05
CA ALA A 160 -12.14 13.28 3.25
C ALA A 160 -12.75 12.41 4.36
N GLN A 161 -13.55 11.39 4.02
CA GLN A 161 -14.12 10.48 5.01
C GLN A 161 -13.07 9.59 5.68
N ILE A 162 -12.06 9.14 4.94
CA ILE A 162 -10.97 8.30 5.44
C ILE A 162 -10.05 9.15 6.32
N THR A 163 -9.68 10.33 5.84
CA THR A 163 -8.84 11.25 6.61
C THR A 163 -9.55 11.78 7.85
N ALA A 164 -10.86 12.00 7.82
CA ALA A 164 -11.65 12.32 9.02
C ALA A 164 -11.55 11.24 10.10
N ASN A 165 -11.66 9.96 9.71
CA ASN A 165 -11.52 8.84 10.65
C ASN A 165 -10.10 8.79 11.23
N LYS A 166 -9.07 8.94 10.38
CA LYS A 166 -7.67 8.93 10.79
C LYS A 166 -7.33 10.12 11.69
N ALA A 167 -7.76 11.32 11.34
CA ALA A 167 -7.58 12.54 12.12
C ALA A 167 -8.28 12.44 13.48
N SER A 168 -9.49 11.86 13.53
CA SER A 168 -10.20 11.59 14.79
C SER A 168 -9.39 10.63 15.69
N ALA A 169 -8.88 9.53 15.14
CA ALA A 169 -8.03 8.60 15.88
C ALA A 169 -6.74 9.27 16.38
N ILE A 170 -6.06 10.06 15.53
CA ILE A 170 -4.86 10.81 15.90
C ILE A 170 -5.13 11.76 17.06
N ARG A 171 -6.25 12.52 17.03
CA ARG A 171 -6.58 13.45 18.12
C ARG A 171 -6.99 12.75 19.41
N LYS A 172 -7.60 11.57 19.30
CA LYS A 172 -8.09 10.78 20.43
C LYS A 172 -6.98 10.06 21.19
N HIS A 173 -5.96 9.57 20.49
CA HIS A 173 -4.91 8.72 21.05
C HIS A 173 -3.58 9.47 21.16
N ASP A 174 -3.08 9.62 22.38
CA ASP A 174 -1.82 10.34 22.63
C ASP A 174 -0.61 9.64 21.99
N GLU A 175 -0.66 8.32 21.85
CA GLU A 175 0.36 7.50 21.17
C GLU A 175 0.51 7.90 19.69
N LEU A 176 -0.57 8.34 19.06
CA LEU A 176 -0.56 8.84 17.67
C LEU A 176 -0.24 10.34 17.62
N ARG A 177 -0.74 11.12 18.58
CA ARG A 177 -0.60 12.58 18.61
C ARG A 177 0.80 13.03 19.00
N ALA A 178 1.37 12.45 20.05
CA ALA A 178 2.62 12.93 20.65
C ALA A 178 3.82 12.90 19.68
N PRO A 179 4.01 11.87 18.82
CA PRO A 179 5.11 11.85 17.85
C PRO A 179 5.03 12.95 16.78
N LEU A 180 3.84 13.52 16.54
CA LEU A 180 3.64 14.62 15.58
C LEU A 180 4.08 15.98 16.16
N GLY A 181 4.34 16.07 17.47
CA GLY A 181 4.68 17.30 18.15
C GLY A 181 3.52 18.31 18.13
N THR A 182 3.85 19.58 17.89
CA THR A 182 2.85 20.66 17.85
C THR A 182 2.05 20.60 16.55
N LEU A 183 0.74 20.36 16.69
CA LEU A 183 -0.19 20.46 15.57
C LEU A 183 -0.46 21.92 15.22
N LYS A 184 -0.53 22.22 13.92
CA LYS A 184 -0.97 23.51 13.39
C LYS A 184 -2.51 23.54 13.35
N GLU A 185 -3.07 24.72 13.55
CA GLU A 185 -4.51 24.93 13.37
C GLU A 185 -4.90 24.64 11.91
N SER A 186 -6.01 23.93 11.73
CA SER A 186 -6.60 23.60 10.44
C SER A 186 -8.09 23.91 10.51
N GLU A 187 -8.61 24.62 9.51
CA GLU A 187 -10.05 24.83 9.37
C GLU A 187 -10.79 23.55 8.99
N ASN A 188 -10.08 22.58 8.41
CA ASN A 188 -10.60 21.26 8.08
C ASN A 188 -10.26 20.25 9.18
N GLU A 189 -11.27 19.81 9.92
CA GLU A 189 -11.12 18.80 10.98
C GLU A 189 -10.69 17.42 10.43
N SER A 190 -10.85 17.19 9.12
CA SER A 190 -10.41 15.94 8.47
C SER A 190 -8.91 15.94 8.15
N GLU A 191 -8.20 17.02 8.46
CA GLU A 191 -6.78 17.18 8.18
C GLU A 191 -5.97 17.31 9.46
N ILE A 192 -4.70 16.91 9.37
CA ILE A 192 -3.71 17.05 10.43
C ILE A 192 -2.48 17.70 9.83
N HIS A 193 -1.96 18.73 10.48
CA HIS A 193 -0.77 19.43 10.02
C HIS A 193 0.21 19.57 11.18
N SER A 194 1.45 19.20 10.96
CA SER A 194 2.58 19.40 11.89
C SER A 194 3.83 19.82 11.11
N ALA A 195 4.99 19.90 11.77
CA ALA A 195 6.25 20.19 11.10
C ALA A 195 6.65 19.07 10.11
N THR A 196 6.62 17.82 10.54
CA THR A 196 7.12 16.67 9.76
C THR A 196 6.01 15.86 9.08
N TYR A 197 4.75 15.99 9.51
CA TYR A 197 3.62 15.24 8.97
C TYR A 197 2.46 16.13 8.50
N ALA A 198 1.82 15.76 7.38
CA ALA A 198 0.51 16.26 6.95
C ALA A 198 -0.42 15.12 6.54
N LEU A 199 -1.70 15.28 6.84
CA LEU A 199 -2.80 14.47 6.35
C LEU A 199 -3.76 15.39 5.60
N LEU A 200 -3.95 15.17 4.30
CA LEU A 200 -4.75 16.01 3.41
C LEU A 200 -6.00 15.26 2.92
N ALA A 201 -7.14 15.93 2.98
CA ALA A 201 -8.41 15.43 2.46
C ALA A 201 -8.57 15.81 0.98
N GLU A 202 -8.10 14.97 0.07
CA GLU A 202 -8.20 15.19 -1.38
C GLU A 202 -8.66 13.93 -2.10
N ASP A 203 -9.47 14.11 -3.14
CA ASP A 203 -9.79 13.04 -4.08
C ASP A 203 -8.74 12.96 -5.19
N LEU A 204 -8.00 11.85 -5.21
CA LEU A 204 -6.94 11.60 -6.19
C LEU A 204 -7.46 11.60 -7.65
N HIS A 205 -8.73 11.26 -7.88
CA HIS A 205 -9.33 11.35 -9.22
C HIS A 205 -9.43 12.81 -9.67
N THR A 206 -9.88 13.68 -8.77
CA THR A 206 -9.96 15.13 -9.01
C THR A 206 -8.57 15.75 -9.19
N LEU A 207 -7.56 15.32 -8.42
CA LEU A 207 -6.17 15.78 -8.59
C LEU A 207 -5.56 15.38 -9.94
N GLY A 208 -6.00 14.24 -10.50
CA GLY A 208 -5.67 13.75 -11.84
C GLY A 208 -6.58 14.25 -12.96
N GLY A 209 -7.48 15.21 -12.69
CA GLY A 209 -8.37 15.80 -13.69
C GLY A 209 -7.62 16.56 -14.80
N GLU A 210 -8.31 16.87 -15.90
CA GLU A 210 -7.70 17.57 -17.05
C GLU A 210 -7.20 18.98 -16.69
N ALA A 211 -7.94 19.69 -15.84
CA ALA A 211 -7.57 21.02 -15.38
C ALA A 211 -6.68 20.95 -14.11
N PRO A 212 -5.78 21.92 -13.89
CA PRO A 212 -5.19 22.16 -12.57
C PRO A 212 -6.29 22.42 -11.54
N THR A 213 -6.09 21.94 -10.32
CA THR A 213 -7.05 22.10 -9.22
C THR A 213 -6.36 22.75 -8.03
N ALA A 214 -7.12 23.52 -7.24
CA ALA A 214 -6.60 24.09 -6.00
C ALA A 214 -6.10 23.01 -5.01
N GLY A 215 -6.65 21.79 -5.09
CA GLY A 215 -6.18 20.64 -4.30
C GLY A 215 -4.76 20.21 -4.69
N MET A 216 -4.41 20.26 -5.98
CA MET A 216 -3.04 20.01 -6.43
C MET A 216 -2.09 21.07 -5.88
N ASP A 217 -2.46 22.35 -5.93
CA ASP A 217 -1.64 23.43 -5.39
C ASP A 217 -1.44 23.29 -3.87
N ARG A 218 -2.48 22.91 -3.13
CA ARG A 218 -2.41 22.61 -1.69
C ARG A 218 -1.46 21.45 -1.39
N LEU A 219 -1.53 20.38 -2.18
CA LEU A 219 -0.65 19.23 -2.05
C LEU A 219 0.81 19.60 -2.29
N LEU A 220 1.10 20.27 -3.41
CA LEU A 220 2.46 20.67 -3.76
C LEU A 220 3.04 21.67 -2.75
N ALA A 221 2.22 22.54 -2.18
CA ALA A 221 2.64 23.46 -1.11
C ALA A 221 3.09 22.76 0.18
N GLN A 222 2.81 21.47 0.35
CA GLN A 222 3.33 20.68 1.49
C GLN A 222 4.74 20.15 1.28
N LEU A 223 5.29 20.23 0.05
CA LEU A 223 6.50 19.53 -0.36
C LEU A 223 7.53 20.52 -0.92
N ASP A 224 8.81 20.30 -0.60
CA ASP A 224 9.91 21.04 -1.24
C ASP A 224 10.32 20.32 -2.53
N PRO A 225 10.29 20.97 -3.71
CA PRO A 225 10.66 20.34 -4.96
C PRO A 225 12.13 19.88 -5.00
N ASN A 226 13.03 20.47 -4.19
CA ASN A 226 14.46 20.14 -4.21
C ASN A 226 14.84 18.97 -3.31
N VAL A 227 13.89 18.44 -2.53
CA VAL A 227 14.15 17.31 -1.63
C VAL A 227 13.74 16.01 -2.32
N PRO A 228 14.56 14.94 -2.27
CA PRO A 228 14.19 13.65 -2.84
C PRO A 228 12.85 13.17 -2.29
N THR A 229 11.93 12.82 -3.20
CA THR A 229 10.54 12.54 -2.84
C THR A 229 10.13 11.15 -3.32
N LEU A 230 9.64 10.32 -2.40
CA LEU A 230 9.03 9.02 -2.70
C LEU A 230 7.52 9.17 -2.84
N LEU A 231 6.98 8.77 -3.98
CA LEU A 231 5.56 8.58 -4.21
C LEU A 231 5.20 7.14 -3.83
N LEU A 232 4.45 6.95 -2.76
CA LEU A 232 4.01 5.63 -2.31
C LEU A 232 2.54 5.40 -2.68
N TRP A 233 2.30 4.33 -3.43
CA TRP A 233 0.99 3.85 -3.85
C TRP A 233 0.79 2.41 -3.38
N GLU A 234 -0.10 2.16 -2.42
CA GLU A 234 -0.24 0.83 -1.83
C GLU A 234 -1.68 0.31 -1.97
N CYS A 235 -1.93 -0.47 -3.04
CA CYS A 235 -3.25 -0.89 -3.50
C CYS A 235 -4.19 0.28 -3.82
N VAL A 236 -3.78 1.16 -4.73
CA VAL A 236 -4.55 2.37 -5.07
C VAL A 236 -4.73 2.52 -6.57
N LEU A 237 -3.65 2.43 -7.35
CA LEU A 237 -3.69 2.66 -8.80
C LEU A 237 -4.64 1.70 -9.54
N ALA A 238 -4.87 0.50 -9.02
CA ALA A 238 -5.80 -0.45 -9.62
C ALA A 238 -7.26 0.02 -9.62
N TYR A 239 -7.65 0.85 -8.65
CA TYR A 239 -9.00 1.43 -8.57
C TYR A 239 -9.16 2.69 -9.44
N MET A 240 -8.05 3.33 -9.83
CA MET A 240 -8.08 4.59 -10.52
C MET A 240 -8.25 4.44 -12.04
N ASP A 241 -8.94 5.40 -12.65
CA ASP A 241 -8.89 5.57 -14.10
C ASP A 241 -7.43 5.75 -14.56
N PRO A 242 -6.94 4.96 -15.52
CA PRO A 242 -5.56 5.04 -15.98
C PRO A 242 -5.15 6.42 -16.47
N SER A 243 -6.05 7.16 -17.13
CA SER A 243 -5.74 8.46 -17.71
C SER A 243 -5.60 9.52 -16.62
N ALA A 244 -6.51 9.53 -15.64
CA ALA A 244 -6.42 10.42 -14.48
C ALA A 244 -5.17 10.14 -13.64
N ALA A 245 -4.89 8.86 -13.35
CA ALA A 245 -3.71 8.47 -12.60
C ALA A 245 -2.41 8.85 -13.35
N ASN A 246 -2.34 8.64 -14.67
CA ASN A 246 -1.16 9.00 -15.46
C ASN A 246 -0.93 10.51 -15.47
N ARG A 247 -1.97 11.33 -15.66
CA ARG A 247 -1.84 12.81 -15.58
C ARG A 247 -1.36 13.27 -14.20
N PHE A 248 -1.86 12.65 -13.14
CA PHE A 248 -1.43 12.96 -11.78
C PHE A 248 0.06 12.63 -11.58
N LEU A 249 0.49 11.43 -12.00
CA LEU A 249 1.89 11.02 -11.95
C LEU A 249 2.79 11.91 -12.81
N GLU A 250 2.38 12.28 -14.01
CA GLU A 250 3.12 13.18 -14.90
C GLU A 250 3.36 14.55 -14.24
N ARG A 251 2.35 15.12 -13.58
CA ARG A 251 2.48 16.37 -12.83
C ARG A 251 3.50 16.25 -11.70
N LEU A 252 3.42 15.19 -10.89
CA LEU A 252 4.36 14.95 -9.79
C LEU A 252 5.79 14.69 -10.31
N PHE A 253 5.94 13.86 -11.34
CA PHE A 253 7.24 13.60 -11.94
C PHE A 253 7.85 14.86 -12.52
N SER A 254 7.06 15.74 -13.15
CA SER A 254 7.55 17.00 -13.69
C SER A 254 7.93 18.01 -12.60
N TYR A 255 7.26 17.95 -11.44
CA TYR A 255 7.50 18.86 -10.32
C TYR A 255 8.79 18.55 -9.54
N PHE A 256 9.11 17.25 -9.37
CA PHE A 256 10.26 16.81 -8.58
C PHE A 256 11.44 16.38 -9.48
N PRO A 257 12.62 17.04 -9.39
CA PRO A 257 13.83 16.58 -10.05
C PRO A 257 14.29 15.21 -9.52
N HIS A 258 14.13 14.95 -8.22
CA HIS A 258 14.55 13.72 -7.56
C HIS A 258 13.32 12.98 -7.03
N VAL A 259 12.80 12.05 -7.84
CA VAL A 259 11.55 11.35 -7.54
C VAL A 259 11.67 9.86 -7.80
N ALA A 260 11.08 9.10 -6.88
CA ALA A 260 10.89 7.67 -7.01
C ALA A 260 9.41 7.34 -6.81
N ILE A 261 8.91 6.34 -7.51
CA ILE A 261 7.58 5.76 -7.28
C ILE A 261 7.74 4.33 -6.78
N LEU A 262 7.03 4.00 -5.71
CA LEU A 262 6.84 2.64 -5.21
C LEU A 262 5.35 2.30 -5.24
N CYS A 263 5.01 1.21 -5.89
CA CYS A 263 3.65 0.75 -6.06
C CYS A 263 3.52 -0.74 -5.69
N TYR A 264 2.64 -1.03 -4.74
CA TYR A 264 2.10 -2.38 -4.51
C TYR A 264 0.70 -2.44 -5.10
N ASP A 265 0.40 -3.39 -5.99
CA ASP A 265 -0.93 -3.44 -6.61
C ASP A 265 -1.34 -4.82 -7.14
N MET A 266 -2.55 -4.92 -7.65
CA MET A 266 -3.13 -6.14 -8.21
C MET A 266 -2.74 -6.32 -9.68
N CYS A 267 -2.17 -7.49 -10.02
CA CYS A 267 -1.86 -7.88 -11.40
C CYS A 267 -2.74 -9.06 -11.83
N ILE A 268 -3.86 -8.75 -12.50
CA ILE A 268 -4.92 -9.71 -12.84
C ILE A 268 -4.52 -10.79 -13.86
N SER A 269 -3.33 -10.73 -14.44
CA SER A 269 -2.79 -11.75 -15.32
C SER A 269 -1.62 -12.52 -14.71
N GLY A 270 -1.34 -12.30 -13.42
CA GLY A 270 -0.32 -13.01 -12.68
C GLY A 270 1.11 -12.70 -13.17
N ASP A 271 2.02 -13.68 -13.02
CA ASP A 271 3.41 -13.67 -13.48
C ASP A 271 3.57 -13.86 -15.00
N HIS A 272 2.55 -13.52 -15.79
CA HIS A 272 2.63 -13.70 -17.23
C HIS A 272 3.76 -12.83 -17.84
N ALA A 273 4.58 -13.43 -18.70
CA ALA A 273 5.77 -12.78 -19.25
C ALA A 273 5.42 -11.62 -20.21
N GLU A 274 4.38 -11.79 -21.02
CA GLU A 274 3.89 -10.72 -21.92
C GLU A 274 3.23 -9.59 -21.12
N PRO A 275 3.63 -8.32 -21.31
CA PRO A 275 2.90 -7.17 -20.81
C PRO A 275 1.45 -7.16 -21.29
N ASP A 276 0.54 -6.71 -20.43
CA ASP A 276 -0.89 -6.56 -20.76
C ASP A 276 -1.60 -7.85 -21.22
N ALA A 277 -1.07 -9.02 -20.84
CA ALA A 277 -1.71 -10.31 -21.09
C ALA A 277 -3.17 -10.34 -20.57
N PRO A 278 -4.08 -11.12 -21.18
CA PRO A 278 -5.44 -11.22 -20.70
C PRO A 278 -5.50 -11.90 -19.32
N PRO A 279 -6.49 -11.57 -18.47
CA PRO A 279 -6.60 -12.14 -17.14
C PRO A 279 -6.69 -13.66 -17.20
N ASP A 280 -5.93 -14.34 -16.34
CA ASP A 280 -5.96 -15.79 -16.24
C ASP A 280 -7.25 -16.29 -15.53
N ARG A 281 -7.32 -17.58 -15.17
CA ARG A 281 -8.49 -18.08 -14.45
C ARG A 281 -8.68 -17.41 -13.08
N PHE A 282 -7.60 -17.26 -12.32
CA PHE A 282 -7.65 -16.65 -11.00
C PHE A 282 -8.00 -15.16 -11.12
N GLY A 283 -7.36 -14.43 -12.02
CA GLY A 283 -7.65 -13.02 -12.30
C GLY A 283 -9.10 -12.77 -12.72
N ARG A 284 -9.68 -13.64 -13.55
CA ARG A 284 -11.12 -13.54 -13.89
C ARG A 284 -12.01 -13.75 -12.66
N MET A 285 -11.69 -14.71 -11.80
CA MET A 285 -12.44 -14.94 -10.56
C MET A 285 -12.28 -13.75 -9.58
N MET A 286 -11.08 -13.20 -9.48
CA MET A 286 -10.80 -12.00 -8.69
C MET A 286 -11.65 -10.81 -9.15
N LEU A 287 -11.65 -10.51 -10.45
CA LEU A 287 -12.50 -9.47 -11.04
C LEU A 287 -14.00 -9.71 -10.77
N GLN A 288 -14.47 -10.95 -10.90
CA GLN A 288 -15.86 -11.30 -10.63
C GLN A 288 -16.23 -11.09 -9.15
N ASN A 289 -15.37 -11.52 -8.23
CA ASN A 289 -15.59 -11.40 -6.78
C ASN A 289 -15.60 -9.94 -6.33
N LEU A 290 -14.72 -9.11 -6.88
CA LEU A 290 -14.65 -7.67 -6.58
C LEU A 290 -15.84 -6.92 -7.19
N SER A 291 -16.21 -7.23 -8.44
CA SER A 291 -17.41 -6.66 -9.07
C SER A 291 -18.69 -6.98 -8.29
N ALA A 292 -18.81 -8.18 -7.72
CA ALA A 292 -19.93 -8.55 -6.84
C ALA A 292 -20.00 -7.69 -5.56
N ARG A 293 -18.90 -7.04 -5.18
CA ARG A 293 -18.78 -6.07 -4.07
C ARG A 293 -18.85 -4.61 -4.54
N ARG A 294 -19.21 -4.36 -5.81
CA ARG A 294 -19.21 -3.04 -6.46
C ARG A 294 -17.83 -2.37 -6.53
N LEU A 295 -16.77 -3.17 -6.54
CA LEU A 295 -15.40 -2.70 -6.79
C LEU A 295 -15.07 -2.89 -8.27
N GLU A 296 -14.82 -1.77 -8.95
CA GLU A 296 -14.26 -1.76 -10.29
C GLU A 296 -12.75 -1.54 -10.22
N LEU A 297 -12.02 -2.19 -11.13
CA LEU A 297 -10.56 -2.12 -11.20
C LEU A 297 -10.09 -1.61 -12.57
N PRO A 298 -10.42 -0.37 -12.97
CA PRO A 298 -10.03 0.16 -14.28
C PRO A 298 -8.50 0.18 -14.46
N GLY A 299 -7.73 0.48 -13.41
CA GLY A 299 -6.28 0.46 -13.42
C GLY A 299 -5.71 -0.94 -13.65
N ALA A 300 -6.13 -1.93 -12.87
CA ALA A 300 -5.62 -3.30 -13.01
C ALA A 300 -6.10 -3.97 -14.31
N ARG A 301 -7.22 -3.52 -14.89
CA ARG A 301 -7.67 -3.95 -16.23
C ARG A 301 -6.80 -3.40 -17.34
N LYS A 302 -6.14 -2.26 -17.13
CA LYS A 302 -5.23 -1.65 -18.11
C LYS A 302 -3.80 -2.15 -17.99
N TYR A 303 -3.33 -2.35 -16.76
CA TYR A 303 -1.98 -2.83 -16.44
C TYR A 303 -2.10 -4.16 -15.70
N THR A 304 -1.96 -5.26 -16.44
CA THR A 304 -2.40 -6.58 -15.96
C THR A 304 -1.29 -7.46 -15.39
N THR A 305 -0.02 -7.12 -15.64
CA THR A 305 1.16 -7.88 -15.22
C THR A 305 2.17 -6.99 -14.48
N PRO A 306 3.12 -7.54 -13.70
CA PRO A 306 4.22 -6.74 -13.13
C PRO A 306 4.95 -5.92 -14.19
N ALA A 307 5.29 -6.53 -15.34
CA ALA A 307 5.96 -5.86 -16.45
C ALA A 307 5.19 -4.64 -16.96
N SER A 308 3.86 -4.72 -17.06
CA SER A 308 3.04 -3.57 -17.50
C SER A 308 3.11 -2.36 -16.56
N TYR A 309 3.27 -2.59 -15.25
CA TYR A 309 3.49 -1.51 -14.28
C TYR A 309 4.90 -0.91 -14.40
N ALA A 310 5.93 -1.74 -14.56
CA ALA A 310 7.30 -1.26 -14.79
C ALA A 310 7.41 -0.42 -16.07
N ASP A 311 6.83 -0.90 -17.18
CA ASP A 311 6.78 -0.19 -18.46
C ASP A 311 6.00 1.12 -18.34
N ARG A 312 4.89 1.12 -17.60
CA ARG A 312 4.10 2.32 -17.33
C ARG A 312 4.95 3.38 -16.65
N PHE A 313 5.59 3.06 -15.53
CA PHE A 313 6.33 4.06 -14.76
C PHE A 313 7.58 4.53 -15.48
N GLN A 314 8.28 3.64 -16.18
CA GLN A 314 9.42 4.00 -17.02
C GLN A 314 9.02 5.03 -18.08
N ARG A 315 7.94 4.78 -18.83
CA ARG A 315 7.47 5.71 -19.88
C ARG A 315 7.06 7.06 -19.30
N LEU A 316 6.34 7.08 -18.19
CA LEU A 316 5.89 8.34 -17.57
C LEU A 316 7.05 9.17 -17.03
N LEU A 317 8.04 8.54 -16.37
CA LEU A 317 9.25 9.24 -15.91
C LEU A 317 10.08 9.75 -17.09
N GLN A 318 10.23 8.95 -18.15
CA GLN A 318 10.97 9.34 -19.34
C GLN A 318 10.32 10.50 -20.09
N ALA A 319 8.99 10.60 -20.05
CA ALA A 319 8.26 11.72 -20.65
C ALA A 319 8.38 13.02 -19.82
N ALA A 320 8.50 12.91 -18.50
CA ALA A 320 8.61 14.07 -17.60
C ALA A 320 10.02 14.71 -17.61
N HIS A 321 11.07 13.94 -17.96
CA HIS A 321 12.46 14.41 -17.96
C HIS A 321 13.22 13.92 -19.19
N GLU A 322 13.83 14.84 -19.93
CA GLU A 322 14.58 14.51 -21.16
C GLU A 322 15.91 13.78 -20.90
N ASN A 323 16.46 13.88 -19.68
CA ASN A 323 17.80 13.40 -19.34
C ASN A 323 17.82 12.56 -18.05
N GLY A 324 18.75 11.61 -17.98
CA GLY A 324 19.02 10.78 -16.80
C GLY A 324 18.61 9.32 -16.99
N ALA A 325 19.41 8.40 -16.43
CA ALA A 325 19.07 6.98 -16.47
C ALA A 325 17.88 6.70 -15.57
N ILE A 326 16.92 5.92 -16.06
CA ILE A 326 15.76 5.46 -15.29
C ILE A 326 15.98 4.00 -14.95
N HIS A 327 15.84 3.67 -13.67
CA HIS A 327 15.67 2.29 -13.24
C HIS A 327 14.18 2.04 -13.01
N SER A 328 13.65 0.99 -13.62
CA SER A 328 12.27 0.55 -13.44
C SER A 328 12.27 -0.96 -13.38
N ASP A 329 11.52 -1.51 -12.43
CA ASP A 329 11.43 -2.95 -12.23
C ASP A 329 10.14 -3.32 -11.49
N ALA A 330 9.72 -4.57 -11.62
CA ALA A 330 8.55 -5.10 -10.96
C ALA A 330 8.60 -6.63 -10.84
N TYR A 331 8.02 -7.14 -9.76
CA TYR A 331 7.85 -8.57 -9.54
C TYR A 331 6.61 -8.87 -8.71
N SER A 332 6.11 -10.10 -8.76
CA SER A 332 4.99 -10.53 -7.92
C SER A 332 5.40 -10.82 -6.47
N LEU A 333 4.44 -10.86 -5.56
CA LEU A 333 4.68 -11.40 -4.22
C LEU A 333 5.02 -12.89 -4.25
N ARG A 334 4.70 -13.62 -5.32
CA ARG A 334 5.16 -15.00 -5.50
C ARG A 334 6.67 -15.03 -5.67
N HIS A 335 7.24 -14.11 -6.44
CA HIS A 335 8.69 -13.96 -6.52
C HIS A 335 9.31 -13.73 -5.13
N VAL A 336 8.71 -12.84 -4.33
CA VAL A 336 9.15 -12.56 -2.95
C VAL A 336 9.12 -13.82 -2.09
N TRP A 337 8.00 -14.54 -2.11
CA TRP A 337 7.84 -15.80 -1.37
C TRP A 337 8.92 -16.83 -1.73
N LEU A 338 9.21 -16.97 -3.02
CA LEU A 338 10.23 -17.87 -3.54
C LEU A 338 11.67 -17.39 -3.29
N ALA A 339 11.87 -16.10 -3.03
CA ALA A 339 13.16 -15.50 -2.69
C ALA A 339 13.45 -15.46 -1.18
N LEU A 340 12.44 -15.66 -0.32
CA LEU A 340 12.65 -15.74 1.14
C LEU A 340 13.71 -16.78 1.50
N ASP A 341 14.52 -16.47 2.50
CA ASP A 341 15.43 -17.45 3.09
C ASP A 341 14.63 -18.63 3.70
N GLY A 342 15.31 -19.76 3.85
CA GLY A 342 14.67 -20.99 4.32
C GLY A 342 14.11 -20.88 5.74
N ALA A 343 14.71 -20.05 6.60
CA ALA A 343 14.27 -19.89 7.99
C ALA A 343 12.98 -19.05 8.06
N GLU A 344 12.91 -17.94 7.32
CA GLU A 344 11.75 -17.07 7.28
C GLU A 344 10.58 -17.75 6.56
N ARG A 345 10.83 -18.43 5.44
CA ARG A 345 9.78 -19.22 4.77
C ARG A 345 9.23 -20.30 5.71
N HIS A 346 10.11 -21.01 6.41
CA HIS A 346 9.68 -22.02 7.38
C HIS A 346 8.87 -21.40 8.53
N ARG A 347 9.31 -20.24 9.05
CA ARG A 347 8.59 -19.53 10.11
C ARG A 347 7.17 -19.18 9.66
N LEU A 348 7.01 -18.53 8.51
CA LEU A 348 5.71 -18.11 7.98
C LEU A 348 4.79 -19.31 7.68
N SER A 349 5.32 -20.39 7.10
CA SER A 349 4.54 -21.61 6.85
C SER A 349 4.05 -22.31 8.11
N ARG A 350 4.76 -22.18 9.24
CA ARG A 350 4.48 -22.94 10.47
C ARG A 350 3.59 -22.24 11.49
N LEU A 351 3.40 -20.92 11.38
CA LEU A 351 2.57 -20.16 12.33
C LEU A 351 1.14 -20.71 12.44
N GLU A 352 0.51 -21.00 11.30
CA GLU A 352 -0.85 -21.57 11.24
C GLU A 352 -0.93 -22.89 10.43
N GLY A 353 0.22 -23.40 9.96
CA GLY A 353 0.32 -24.70 9.27
C GLY A 353 -0.16 -24.66 7.81
N LEU A 354 0.59 -23.97 6.95
CA LEU A 354 0.34 -23.95 5.50
C LEU A 354 0.48 -25.35 4.89
N ASP A 355 -0.61 -25.85 4.32
CA ASP A 355 -0.70 -27.14 3.62
C ASP A 355 -0.85 -26.98 2.10
N GLU A 356 -1.64 -26.01 1.63
CA GLU A 356 -1.90 -25.71 0.21
C GLU A 356 -0.96 -24.59 -0.30
N VAL A 357 0.31 -24.93 -0.58
CA VAL A 357 1.32 -23.96 -1.05
C VAL A 357 0.98 -23.42 -2.45
N GLU A 358 0.36 -24.24 -3.29
CA GLU A 358 -0.03 -23.88 -4.65
C GLU A 358 -1.13 -22.81 -4.65
N GLU A 359 -2.08 -22.87 -3.71
CA GLU A 359 -3.11 -21.83 -3.55
C GLU A 359 -2.48 -20.51 -3.08
N LEU A 360 -1.51 -20.57 -2.16
CA LEU A 360 -0.74 -19.40 -1.76
C LEU A 360 -0.02 -18.77 -2.95
N GLU A 361 0.78 -19.56 -3.67
CA GLU A 361 1.54 -19.07 -4.81
C GLU A 361 0.64 -18.47 -5.89
N MET A 362 -0.51 -19.09 -6.16
CA MET A 362 -1.50 -18.54 -7.10
C MET A 362 -2.02 -17.18 -6.65
N LEU A 363 -2.37 -17.02 -5.37
CA LEU A 363 -2.79 -15.74 -4.81
C LEU A 363 -1.67 -14.70 -4.92
N LEU A 364 -0.46 -15.04 -4.47
CA LEU A 364 0.69 -14.14 -4.44
C LEU A 364 1.16 -13.71 -5.84
N GLY A 365 0.95 -14.55 -6.85
CA GLY A 365 1.26 -14.22 -8.24
C GLY A 365 0.42 -13.07 -8.80
N HIS A 366 -0.72 -12.78 -8.18
CA HIS A 366 -1.68 -11.75 -8.62
C HIS A 366 -1.57 -10.43 -7.88
N TYR A 367 -0.48 -10.24 -7.12
CA TYR A 367 -0.11 -8.98 -6.51
C TYR A 367 1.36 -8.70 -6.81
N CYS A 368 1.68 -7.46 -7.16
CA CYS A 368 3.02 -7.08 -7.56
C CYS A 368 3.56 -5.89 -6.79
N MET A 369 4.87 -5.92 -6.56
CA MET A 369 5.69 -4.76 -6.25
C MET A 369 6.24 -4.22 -7.56
N SER A 370 6.13 -2.91 -7.77
CA SER A 370 6.64 -2.22 -8.94
C SER A 370 7.19 -0.87 -8.54
N TRP A 371 8.29 -0.45 -9.14
CA TRP A 371 8.89 0.84 -8.83
C TRP A 371 9.64 1.40 -10.03
N ALA A 372 9.84 2.71 -10.00
CA ALA A 372 10.77 3.36 -10.89
C ALA A 372 11.38 4.59 -10.21
N GLU A 373 12.63 4.89 -10.57
CA GLU A 373 13.38 6.01 -10.03
C GLU A 373 14.36 6.54 -11.06
N ARG A 374 14.75 7.80 -10.90
CA ARG A 374 15.88 8.37 -11.64
C ARG A 374 17.18 8.05 -10.91
N ILE A 375 18.14 7.46 -11.63
CA ILE A 375 19.52 7.31 -11.16
C ILE A 375 20.22 8.64 -11.41
N LEU A 376 20.76 9.24 -10.35
CA LEU A 376 21.51 10.49 -10.38
C LEU A 376 23.01 10.27 -10.54
#